data_AF-A0A0Q6W2V9-F1
#
_entry.id   AF-A0A0Q6W2V9-F1
#
_cell.length_a   1.000
_cell.length_b   1.000
_cell.length_c   1.000
_cell.angle_alpha   90.00
_cell.angle_beta   90.00
_cell.angle_gamma   90.00
#
_symmetry.space_group_name_H-M   'P 1'
#
loop_
_entity.id
_entity.type
_entity.pdbx_description
1 polymer ?
#
loop_
_entity_poly.entity_id
_entity_poly.type
_entity_poly.pdbx_seq_one_letter_code
_entity_poly.pdbx_strand_id
1 'polypeptide(L)' 'MTPSEYRATLAVIGLTASVVEDLFAVDQLTSRRWATGDLPVPPSVALSLWLMAAHRVSVGQAQILAGTSRLKSA' A
#
# COMPACT_ATOMS: atom_id res chain seq x y z
N MET A 1 1.15 -1.98 13.02
CA MET A 1 0.41 -2.98 12.22
C MET A 1 1.18 -4.29 12.23
N THR A 2 0.50 -5.41 12.47
CA THR A 2 1.11 -6.76 12.43
C THR A 2 1.26 -7.24 10.97
N PRO A 3 2.10 -8.25 10.70
CA PRO A 3 2.22 -8.83 9.35
C PRO A 3 0.88 -9.37 8.82
N SER A 4 0.06 -9.96 9.69
CA SER A 4 -1.26 -10.46 9.33
C SER A 4 -2.23 -9.33 8.98
N GLU A 5 -2.24 -8.24 9.76
CA GLU A 5 -3.01 -7.04 9.44
C GLU A 5 -2.55 -6.39 8.14
N TYR A 6 -1.24 -6.39 7.86
CA TYR A 6 -0.70 -5.90 6.60
C TYR A 6 -1.29 -6.68 5.43
N ARG A 7 -1.15 -8.01 5.43
CA ARG A 7 -1.70 -8.86 4.35
C ARG A 7 -3.21 -8.71 4.20
N ALA A 8 -3.95 -8.67 5.32
CA ALA A 8 -5.40 -8.50 5.30
C ALA A 8 -5.81 -7.14 4.72
N THR A 9 -5.12 -6.06 5.13
CA THR A 9 -5.40 -4.72 4.63
C THR A 9 -5.16 -4.64 3.12
N LEU A 10 -4.05 -5.20 2.63
CA LEU A 10 -3.78 -5.26 1.19
C LEU A 10 -4.88 -6.00 0.41
N ALA A 11 -5.36 -7.13 0.94
CA ALA A 11 -6.44 -7.89 0.31
C ALA A 11 -7.76 -7.10 0.27
N VAL A 12 -8.10 -6.38 1.34
CA VAL A 12 -9.34 -5.57 1.44
C VAL A 12 -9.34 -4.41 0.46
N ILE A 13 -8.20 -3.73 0.29
CA ILE A 13 -8.08 -2.56 -0.60
C ILE A 13 -7.65 -2.94 -2.03
N GLY A 14 -7.52 -4.23 -2.33
CA GLY A 14 -7.15 -4.74 -3.65
C GLY A 14 -5.71 -4.42 -4.06
N LEU A 15 -4.81 -4.23 -3.08
CA LEU A 15 -3.40 -3.95 -3.34
C LEU A 15 -2.61 -5.23 -3.59
N THR A 16 -1.82 -5.22 -4.66
CA THR A 16 -0.73 -6.18 -4.87
C THR A 16 0.59 -5.62 -4.34
N ALA A 17 1.61 -6.47 -4.19
CA ALA A 17 2.95 -6.03 -3.80
C ALA A 17 3.55 -4.99 -4.76
N SER A 18 3.27 -5.08 -6.07
CA SER A 18 3.75 -4.09 -7.05
C SER A 18 3.12 -2.71 -6.85
N VAL A 19 1.87 -2.66 -6.42
CA VAL A 19 1.20 -1.39 -6.18
C VAL A 19 1.64 -0.75 -4.87
N VAL A 20 2.00 -1.55 -3.86
CA VAL A 20 2.65 -1.05 -2.64
C VAL A 20 3.98 -0.38 -2.98
N GLU A 21 4.76 -1.00 -3.87
CA GLU A 21 6.04 -0.45 -4.35
C GLU A 21 5.84 0.93 -4.99
N ASP A 22 4.88 1.06 -5.91
CA ASP A 22 4.56 2.35 -6.55
C ASP A 22 4.05 3.40 -5.55
N LEU A 23 3.20 3.00 -4.59
CA LEU A 23 2.53 3.93 -3.66
C LEU A 23 3.48 4.46 -2.58
N PHE A 24 4.38 3.62 -2.08
CA PHE A 24 5.27 3.95 -0.97
C PHE A 24 6.74 4.11 -1.40
N ALA A 25 7.03 3.99 -2.70
CA ALA A 25 8.38 4.03 -3.26
C ALA A 25 9.35 3.06 -2.54
N VAL A 26 8.90 1.82 -2.33
CA VAL A 26 9.68 0.76 -1.67
C VAL A 26 9.86 -0.42 -2.59
N ASP A 27 11.00 -1.11 -2.52
CA ASP A 27 11.19 -2.31 -3.34
C ASP A 27 10.26 -3.47 -2.92
N GLN A 28 10.03 -4.39 -3.86
CA GLN A 28 9.17 -5.55 -3.63
C GLN A 28 9.69 -6.47 -2.50
N LEU A 29 11.00 -6.51 -2.28
CA LEU A 29 11.60 -7.33 -1.20
C LEU A 29 11.22 -6.79 0.17
N THR A 30 11.21 -5.47 0.33
CA THR A 30 10.85 -4.75 1.55
C THR A 30 9.37 -4.95 1.85
N SER A 31 8.50 -4.81 0.84
CA SER A 31 7.08 -5.15 0.98
C SER A 31 6.85 -6.60 1.40
N ARG A 32 7.62 -7.55 0.85
CA ARG A 32 7.57 -8.96 1.27
C ARG A 32 8.01 -9.15 2.72
N ARG A 33 9.10 -8.50 3.15
CA ARG A 33 9.60 -8.58 4.54
C ARG A 33 8.60 -8.01 5.55
N TRP A 34 7.82 -7.01 5.18
CA TRP A 34 6.68 -6.55 5.98
C TRP A 34 5.57 -7.60 6.07
N ALA A 35 5.27 -8.28 4.97
CA ALA A 35 4.26 -9.32 4.93
C ALA A 35 4.65 -10.58 5.71
N THR A 36 5.95 -10.91 5.80
CA THR A 36 6.46 -12.05 6.59
C THR A 36 6.70 -11.68 8.06
N GLY A 37 6.94 -10.40 8.34
CA GLY A 37 7.32 -9.91 9.67
C GLY A 37 8.84 -9.88 9.91
N ASP A 38 9.64 -10.16 8.89
CA ASP A 38 11.10 -10.00 8.94
C ASP A 38 11.51 -8.53 9.14
N LEU A 39 10.67 -7.60 8.69
CA LEU A 39 10.79 -6.18 8.97
C LEU A 39 9.48 -5.61 9.52
N PRO A 40 9.55 -4.68 10.49
CA PRO A 40 8.35 -3.97 10.93
C PRO A 40 7.85 -3.04 9.81
N VAL A 41 6.53 -2.91 9.70
CA VAL A 41 5.89 -1.91 8.83
C VAL A 41 6.13 -0.52 9.43
N PRO A 42 6.69 0.45 8.67
CA PRO A 42 6.86 1.81 9.15
C PRO A 42 5.52 2.43 9.60
N PRO A 43 5.48 3.22 10.69
CA PRO A 43 4.24 3.81 11.21
C PRO A 43 3.46 4.64 10.19
N SER A 44 4.16 5.37 9.31
CA SER A 44 3.55 6.15 8.23
C SER A 44 2.81 5.27 7.21
N VAL A 45 3.43 4.16 6.80
CA VAL A 45 2.82 3.18 5.88
C VAL A 45 1.60 2.53 6.53
N ALA A 46 1.72 2.12 7.80
CA ALA A 46 0.61 1.52 8.54
C ALA A 46 -0.59 2.49 8.64
N LEU A 47 -0.34 3.74 9.02
CA LEU A 47 -1.39 4.76 9.13
C LEU A 47 -2.09 5.00 7.78
N SER A 48 -1.31 5.16 6.70
CA SER A 48 -1.87 5.33 5.36
C SER A 48 -2.77 4.16 4.95
N LEU A 49 -2.32 2.93 5.17
CA LEU A 49 -3.09 1.72 4.85
C LEU A 49 -4.39 1.64 5.66
N TRP A 50 -4.36 1.96 6.95
CA TRP A 50 -5.56 1.99 7.79
C TRP A 50 -6.55 3.06 7.34
N LEU A 51 -6.09 4.27 7.02
CA LEU A 51 -6.95 5.33 6.52
C LEU A 51 -7.57 4.97 5.17
N MET A 52 -6.79 4.38 4.26
CA MET A 52 -7.30 3.90 2.98
C MET A 52 -8.39 2.84 3.17
N ALA A 53 -8.16 1.86 4.06
CA ALA A 53 -9.14 0.83 4.37
C ALA A 53 -10.41 1.41 5.03
N ALA A 54 -10.26 2.30 6.01
CA ALA A 54 -11.38 2.91 6.74
C ALA A 54 -12.26 3.79 5.84
N HIS A 55 -11.66 4.53 4.90
CA HIS A 55 -12.36 5.44 4.00
C HIS A 55 -12.65 4.85 2.62
N ARG A 56 -12.33 3.56 2.39
CA ARG A 56 -12.46 2.88 1.09
C ARG A 56 -11.77 3.65 -0.05
N VAL A 57 -10.65 4.30 0.25
CA VAL A 57 -9.85 5.01 -0.74
C VAL A 57 -9.14 3.97 -1.60
N SER A 58 -9.51 3.91 -2.87
CA SER A 58 -8.84 3.07 -3.84
C SER A 58 -7.43 3.60 -4.14
N VAL A 59 -6.56 2.71 -4.58
CA VAL A 59 -5.21 3.07 -5.05
C VAL A 59 -5.28 4.14 -6.14
N GLY A 60 -6.19 3.99 -7.11
CA GLY A 60 -6.34 4.96 -8.20
C GLY A 60 -6.64 6.37 -7.68
N GLN A 61 -7.52 6.49 -6.69
CA GLN A 61 -7.78 7.77 -6.03
C GLN A 61 -6.54 8.32 -5.32
N ALA A 62 -5.80 7.47 -4.59
CA ALA A 62 -4.56 7.86 -3.92
C ALA A 62 -3.49 8.35 -4.93
N GLN A 63 -3.34 7.67 -6.06
CA GLN A 63 -2.39 8.05 -7.13
C GLN A 63 -2.80 9.35 -7.84
N ILE A 64 -4.10 9.59 -8.04
CA ILE A 64 -4.60 10.86 -8.58
C ILE A 64 -4.25 12.01 -7.62
N LEU A 65 -4.51 11.83 -6.32
CA LEU A 65 -4.20 12.85 -5.30
C LEU A 65 -2.69 13.08 -5.13
N ALA A 66 -1.89 12.02 -5.25
CA ALA A 66 -0.44 12.10 -5.19
C ALA A 66 0.20 12.65 -6.48
N GLY A 67 -0.57 12.86 -7.55
CA GLY A 67 -0.05 13.28 -8.86
C GLY A 67 0.79 12.20 -9.57
N THR A 68 0.72 10.95 -9.12
CA THR A 68 1.49 9.80 -9.65
C THR A 68 0.66 8.94 -10.61
N SER A 69 -0.61 9.28 -10.82
CA SER A 69 -1.45 8.63 -11.81
C SER A 69 -0.87 8.80 -13.21
N ARG A 70 -0.36 7.70 -13.78
CA ARG A 70 -0.13 7.59 -15.23
C ARG A 70 -1.49 7.46 -15.89
N LEU A 71 -2.23 8.56 -16.02
CA LEU A 71 -3.30 8.66 -16.99
C LEU A 71 -2.68 8.26 -18.34
N LYS A 72 -3.10 7.12 -18.91
CA LYS A 72 -2.83 6.84 -20.31
C LYS A 72 -3.47 8.00 -21.09
N SER A 73 -2.64 8.89 -21.60
CA SER A 73 -3.02 9.89 -22.57
C SER A 73 -3.40 9.15 -23.86
N ALA A 74 -4.70 9.18 -24.17
CA ALA A 74 -5.34 8.80 -25.43
C ALA A 74 -5.31 7.31 -25.81
#